data_AF-A0A1R1D9S6-F1
#
_entry.id   AF-A0A1R1D9S6-F1
#
_cell.length_a   1.000
_cell.length_b   1.000
_cell.length_c   1.000
_cell.angle_alpha   90.00
_cell.angle_beta   90.00
_cell.angle_gamma   90.00
#
_symmetry.space_group_name_H-M   'P 1'
#
loop_
_entity.id
_entity.type
_entity.pdbx_description
1 polymer ?
#
loop_
_entity_poly.entity_id
_entity_poly.type
_entity_poly.pdbx_seq_one_letter_code
_entity_poly.pdbx_strand_id
1 'polypeptide(L)'
;MARRRGFDIEGMDELVRAVKELEKVPTKVAGKAARAGAKIAFKSAKANAPVDTGNLKGGLVMRAEKTTKKGKKVFDIKMDPAKNDVFVKETATGIRYYYPSSQEYGYFTVSGRYIPGFRYLRKAITENERAIETAIVKVGVEEITKALRAR
;
A
#
# COMPACT_ATOMS: atom_id res chain seq x y z
N MET A 1 -20.20 3.18 -34.63
CA MET A 1 -20.78 4.37 -35.28
C MET A 1 -22.27 4.40 -35.01
N ALA A 2 -22.80 5.48 -34.42
CA ALA A 2 -24.23 5.74 -34.32
C ALA A 2 -24.47 7.17 -34.84
N ARG A 3 -25.07 7.28 -36.04
CA ARG A 3 -25.41 8.55 -36.70
C ARG A 3 -26.70 9.12 -36.09
N ARG A 4 -26.63 10.28 -35.44
CA ARG A 4 -27.76 11.20 -35.22
C ARG A 4 -27.40 12.56 -35.80
N ARG A 5 -28.39 13.20 -36.43
CA ARG A 5 -28.28 14.36 -37.33
C ARG A 5 -27.46 15.52 -36.72
N GLY A 6 -26.28 15.77 -37.27
CA GLY A 6 -25.86 17.06 -37.84
C GLY A 6 -25.70 18.27 -36.91
N PHE A 7 -24.98 18.14 -35.80
CA PHE A 7 -24.18 19.24 -35.26
C PHE A 7 -22.82 18.65 -34.86
N ASP A 8 -21.82 18.77 -35.73
CA ASP A 8 -20.44 18.52 -35.34
C ASP A 8 -19.97 19.77 -34.60
N ILE A 9 -19.97 19.69 -33.27
CA ILE A 9 -19.48 20.78 -32.42
C ILE A 9 -17.96 20.62 -32.36
N GLU A 10 -17.23 21.46 -33.09
CA GLU A 10 -15.77 21.55 -32.96
C GLU A 10 -15.39 21.74 -31.48
N GLY A 11 -14.50 20.89 -30.97
CA GLY A 11 -14.07 20.89 -29.57
C GLY A 11 -14.89 20.00 -28.61
N MET A 12 -15.95 19.31 -29.05
CA MET A 12 -16.69 18.38 -28.17
C MET A 12 -15.82 17.21 -27.70
N ASP A 13 -14.97 16.66 -28.57
CA ASP A 13 -14.04 15.60 -28.20
C ASP A 13 -12.97 16.07 -27.20
N GLU A 14 -12.54 17.33 -27.32
CA GLU A 14 -11.59 17.97 -26.42
C GLU A 14 -12.25 18.24 -25.06
N LEU A 15 -13.50 18.69 -25.05
CA LEU A 15 -14.32 18.84 -23.84
C LEU A 15 -14.51 17.50 -23.13
N VAL A 16 -14.87 16.43 -23.86
CA VAL A 16 -15.00 15.07 -23.29
C VAL A 16 -13.67 14.58 -22.73
N ARG A 17 -12.54 14.88 -23.38
CA ARG A 17 -11.21 14.57 -22.85
C ARG A 17 -10.90 15.37 -21.58
N ALA A 18 -11.22 16.67 -21.56
CA ALA A 18 -11.00 17.54 -20.40
C ALA A 18 -11.83 17.10 -19.18
N VAL A 19 -13.11 16.75 -19.39
CA VAL A 19 -13.99 16.21 -18.34
C VAL A 19 -13.47 14.87 -17.82
N LYS A 20 -12.98 13.99 -18.69
CA LYS A 20 -12.35 12.71 -18.27
C LYS A 20 -11.05 12.91 -17.50
N GLU A 21 -10.22 13.90 -17.85
CA GLU A 21 -9.01 14.20 -17.08
C GLU A 21 -9.34 14.81 -15.70
N LEU A 22 -10.36 15.67 -15.63
CA LEU A 22 -10.93 16.20 -14.38
C LEU A 22 -11.30 15.09 -13.38
N GLU A 23 -11.92 14.02 -13.87
CA GLU A 23 -12.31 12.86 -13.04
C GLU A 23 -11.09 12.03 -12.57
N LYS A 24 -10.00 12.01 -13.34
CA LYS A 24 -8.77 11.29 -12.98
C LYS A 24 -7.92 12.03 -11.95
N VAL A 25 -8.03 13.35 -11.84
CA VAL A 25 -7.26 14.16 -10.89
C VAL A 25 -7.42 13.66 -9.45
N PRO A 26 -8.64 13.47 -8.90
CA PRO A 26 -8.82 12.91 -7.55
C PRO A 26 -8.13 11.55 -7.35
N THR A 27 -8.20 10.65 -8.34
CA THR A 27 -7.62 9.30 -8.24
C THR A 27 -6.09 9.34 -8.32
N LYS A 28 -5.52 10.17 -9.19
CA LYS A 28 -4.06 10.37 -9.29
C LYS A 28 -3.49 11.00 -8.02
N VAL A 29 -4.16 12.03 -7.49
CA VAL A 29 -3.81 12.69 -6.22
C VAL A 29 -3.84 11.69 -5.07
N ALA A 30 -4.97 10.98 -4.88
CA ALA A 30 -5.11 9.97 -3.83
C ALA A 30 -4.03 8.89 -3.93
N GLY A 31 -3.69 8.45 -5.15
CA GLY A 31 -2.66 7.44 -5.36
C GLY A 31 -1.26 7.92 -4.99
N LYS A 32 -0.89 9.17 -5.33
CA LYS A 32 0.41 9.74 -4.96
C LYS A 32 0.51 10.00 -3.45
N ALA A 33 -0.54 10.57 -2.86
CA ALA A 33 -0.61 10.83 -1.43
C ALA A 33 -0.51 9.54 -0.61
N ALA A 34 -1.33 8.53 -0.91
CA ALA A 34 -1.30 7.24 -0.23
C ALA A 34 0.07 6.54 -0.37
N ARG A 35 0.73 6.65 -1.53
CA ARG A 35 2.08 6.09 -1.73
C ARG A 35 3.11 6.79 -0.85
N ALA A 36 2.99 8.10 -0.62
CA ALA A 36 3.92 8.85 0.20
C ALA A 36 3.87 8.39 1.66
N GLY A 37 2.67 8.28 2.25
CA GLY A 37 2.49 7.73 3.59
C GLY A 37 2.97 6.27 3.70
N ALA A 38 2.60 5.43 2.73
CA ALA A 38 2.99 4.02 2.74
C ALA A 38 4.51 3.80 2.64
N LYS A 39 5.27 4.68 1.96
CA LYS A 39 6.73 4.60 1.92
C LYS A 39 7.37 4.76 3.31
N ILE A 40 6.81 5.63 4.15
CA ILE A 40 7.30 5.84 5.52
C ILE A 40 7.10 4.57 6.34
N ALA A 41 5.86 4.06 6.35
CA ALA A 41 5.53 2.80 7.01
C ALA A 41 6.38 1.64 6.47
N PHE A 42 6.62 1.57 5.15
CA PHE A 42 7.42 0.51 4.55
C PHE A 42 8.89 0.55 5.00
N LYS A 43 9.48 1.74 5.04
CA LYS A 43 10.85 1.94 5.53
C LYS A 43 10.95 1.57 7.01
N SER A 44 9.99 2.02 7.81
CA SER A 44 9.92 1.73 9.24
C SER A 44 9.75 0.23 9.52
N ALA A 45 8.85 -0.45 8.79
CA ALA A 45 8.65 -1.89 8.89
C ALA A 45 9.94 -2.68 8.58
N LYS A 46 10.70 -2.25 7.56
CA LYS A 46 12.00 -2.84 7.24
C LYS A 46 13.08 -2.56 8.28
N ALA A 47 13.03 -1.42 8.96
CA ALA A 47 13.96 -1.09 10.05
C ALA A 47 13.65 -1.91 11.31
N ASN A 48 12.36 -2.10 11.61
CA ASN A 48 11.89 -2.80 12.79
C ASN A 48 11.88 -4.33 12.64
N ALA A 49 11.97 -4.85 11.41
CA ALA A 49 11.96 -6.28 11.15
C ALA A 49 13.19 -6.95 11.79
N PRO A 50 13.03 -8.00 12.62
CA PRO A 50 14.16 -8.73 13.17
C PRO A 50 15.03 -9.32 12.05
N VAL A 51 16.34 -9.29 12.27
CA VAL A 51 17.34 -9.77 11.31
C VAL A 51 18.05 -10.96 11.91
N ASP A 52 17.73 -12.14 11.37
CA ASP A 52 18.52 -13.35 11.53
C ASP A 52 19.29 -13.60 10.22
N THR A 53 18.66 -14.26 9.24
CA THR A 53 19.20 -14.41 7.88
C THR A 53 18.92 -13.21 6.95
N GLY A 54 18.15 -12.22 7.41
CA GLY A 54 17.69 -11.08 6.61
C GLY A 54 16.49 -11.35 5.69
N ASN A 55 16.02 -12.60 5.59
CA ASN A 55 14.91 -12.97 4.71
C ASN A 55 13.61 -12.22 5.03
N LEU A 56 13.28 -12.00 6.31
CA LEU A 56 12.08 -11.28 6.72
C LEU A 56 12.07 -9.83 6.22
N LYS A 57 13.17 -9.10 6.46
CA LYS A 57 13.36 -7.73 5.98
C LYS A 57 13.35 -7.64 4.46
N GLY A 58 14.02 -8.60 3.79
CA GLY A 58 14.06 -8.69 2.33
C GLY A 58 12.77 -9.21 1.70
N GLY A 59 11.86 -9.78 2.47
CA GLY A 59 10.56 -10.29 2.00
C GLY A 59 9.42 -9.28 2.13
N LEU A 60 9.63 -8.16 2.80
CA LEU A 60 8.65 -7.09 2.86
C LEU A 60 8.49 -6.41 1.50
N VAL A 61 7.25 -6.39 1.01
CA VAL A 61 6.84 -5.72 -0.23
C VAL A 61 5.68 -4.76 0.04
N MET A 62 5.69 -3.65 -0.70
CA MET A 62 4.59 -2.68 -0.72
C MET A 62 3.77 -2.90 -1.99
N ARG A 63 2.49 -3.26 -1.85
CA ARG A 63 1.61 -3.56 -2.98
C ARG A 63 0.38 -2.68 -2.96
N ALA A 64 0.08 -2.04 -4.09
CA ALA A 64 -1.15 -1.28 -4.23
C ALA A 64 -2.37 -2.23 -4.23
N GLU A 65 -3.39 -1.91 -3.44
CA GLU A 65 -4.69 -2.57 -3.49
C GLU A 65 -5.29 -2.41 -4.90
N LYS A 66 -5.87 -3.49 -5.42
CA LYS A 66 -6.76 -3.46 -6.59
C LYS A 66 -8.13 -2.98 -6.13
N THR A 67 -8.27 -1.66 -5.96
CA THR A 67 -9.55 -1.07 -5.57
C THR A 67 -10.39 -0.70 -6.79
N THR A 68 -11.69 -1.00 -6.72
CA THR A 68 -12.69 -0.62 -7.72
C THR A 68 -13.37 0.72 -7.39
N LYS A 69 -13.14 1.27 -6.20
CA LYS A 69 -13.75 2.52 -5.73
C LYS A 69 -12.93 3.73 -6.21
N LYS A 70 -13.59 4.67 -6.90
CA LYS A 70 -12.98 5.92 -7.37
C LYS A 70 -12.49 6.75 -6.17
N GLY A 71 -11.32 7.38 -6.30
CA GLY A 71 -10.74 8.21 -5.23
C GLY A 71 -10.14 7.45 -4.03
N LYS A 72 -10.34 6.13 -3.91
CA LYS A 72 -9.65 5.32 -2.90
C LYS A 72 -8.31 4.83 -3.44
N LYS A 73 -7.25 4.90 -2.64
CA LYS A 73 -6.03 4.12 -2.90
C LYS A 73 -5.39 3.69 -1.59
N VAL A 74 -5.07 2.40 -1.49
CA VAL A 74 -4.40 1.80 -0.34
C VAL A 74 -3.16 1.06 -0.82
N PHE A 75 -2.13 1.06 0.00
CA PHE A 75 -0.91 0.30 -0.20
C PHE A 75 -0.71 -0.62 0.98
N ASP A 76 -0.74 -1.92 0.73
CA ASP A 76 -0.47 -2.94 1.72
C ASP A 76 1.03 -3.12 1.87
N ILE A 77 1.50 -3.17 3.11
CA ILE A 77 2.83 -3.67 3.42
C ILE A 77 2.65 -5.11 3.89
N LYS A 78 3.11 -6.04 3.06
CA LYS A 78 2.96 -7.47 3.30
C LYS A 78 4.21 -8.22 2.93
N MET A 79 4.24 -9.49 3.27
CA MET A 79 5.30 -10.38 2.81
C MET A 79 5.08 -10.79 1.36
N ASP A 80 6.19 -10.95 0.65
CA ASP A 80 6.22 -11.42 -0.72
C ASP A 80 5.71 -12.86 -0.79
N PRO A 81 4.58 -13.12 -1.48
CA PRO A 81 4.09 -14.48 -1.67
C PRO A 81 5.08 -15.38 -2.39
N ALA A 82 6.00 -14.82 -3.18
CA ALA A 82 7.05 -15.57 -3.87
C ALA A 82 8.08 -16.19 -2.91
N LYS A 83 8.12 -15.76 -1.64
CA LYS A 83 9.03 -16.27 -0.60
C LYS A 83 8.33 -17.19 0.40
N ASN A 84 7.18 -17.75 0.01
CA ASN A 84 6.44 -18.65 0.89
C ASN A 84 7.21 -19.96 1.15
N ASP A 85 8.04 -20.40 0.22
CA ASP A 85 9.01 -21.50 0.42
C ASP A 85 9.93 -21.27 1.63
N VAL A 86 10.27 -20.00 1.90
CA VAL A 86 11.09 -19.61 3.06
C VAL A 86 10.24 -19.38 4.31
N PHE A 87 9.07 -18.75 4.16
CA PHE A 87 8.28 -18.27 5.29
C PHE A 87 7.26 -19.27 5.84
N VAL A 88 6.92 -20.28 5.06
CA VAL A 88 5.90 -21.27 5.38
C VAL A 88 6.59 -22.60 5.66
N LYS A 89 6.28 -23.18 6.81
CA LYS A 89 6.66 -24.56 7.12
C LYS A 89 5.41 -25.37 7.41
N GLU A 90 5.36 -26.59 6.89
CA GLU A 90 4.27 -27.53 7.11
C GLU A 90 4.79 -28.72 7.91
N THR A 91 4.03 -29.16 8.90
CA THR A 91 4.33 -30.41 9.62
C THR A 91 3.92 -31.62 8.78
N ALA A 92 4.38 -32.81 9.15
CA ALA A 92 3.93 -34.07 8.55
C ALA A 92 2.40 -34.25 8.63
N THR A 93 1.73 -33.61 9.59
CA THR A 93 0.28 -33.60 9.78
C THR A 93 -0.45 -32.52 8.97
N GLY A 94 0.25 -31.74 8.15
CA GLY A 94 -0.32 -30.69 7.30
C GLY A 94 -0.60 -29.36 8.01
N ILE A 95 -0.10 -29.17 9.24
CA ILE A 95 -0.28 -27.90 9.96
C ILE A 95 0.72 -26.89 9.42
N ARG A 96 0.19 -25.77 8.92
CA ARG A 96 0.97 -24.69 8.33
C ARG A 96 1.36 -23.64 9.36
N TYR A 97 2.66 -23.40 9.50
CA TYR A 97 3.24 -22.36 10.33
C TYR A 97 3.80 -21.23 9.47
N TYR A 98 3.49 -19.99 9.85
CA TYR A 98 3.91 -18.82 9.09
C TYR A 98 4.85 -17.94 9.91
N TYR A 99 6.14 -18.02 9.58
CA TYR A 99 7.20 -17.36 10.34
C TYR A 99 6.98 -15.85 10.52
N PRO A 100 6.60 -15.06 9.49
CA PRO A 100 6.32 -13.63 9.66
C PRO A 100 5.22 -13.30 10.67
N SER A 101 4.21 -14.17 10.82
CA SER A 101 3.16 -14.00 11.81
C SER A 101 3.69 -14.23 13.22
N SER A 102 4.47 -15.29 13.43
CA SER A 102 5.12 -15.56 14.71
C SER A 102 6.04 -14.41 15.13
N GLN A 103 6.76 -13.80 14.19
CA GLN A 103 7.61 -12.63 14.46
C GLN A 103 6.80 -11.37 14.77
N GLU A 104 5.62 -11.19 14.18
CA GLU A 104 4.76 -10.03 14.46
C GLU A 104 4.04 -10.18 15.80
N TYR A 105 3.37 -11.30 16.03
CA TYR A 105 2.42 -11.48 17.14
C TYR A 105 2.99 -12.22 18.35
N GLY A 106 4.10 -12.94 18.18
CA GLY A 106 4.63 -13.86 19.18
C GLY A 106 4.02 -15.26 19.04
N TYR A 107 4.52 -16.20 19.84
CA TYR A 107 4.12 -17.60 19.82
C TYR A 107 4.45 -18.30 21.14
N PHE A 108 3.84 -19.46 21.39
CA PHE A 108 4.19 -20.33 22.51
C PHE A 108 5.22 -21.38 22.08
N THR A 109 6.21 -21.65 22.93
CA THR A 109 7.14 -22.76 22.75
C THR A 109 6.46 -24.10 23.03
N VAL A 110 7.11 -25.20 22.63
CA VAL A 110 6.67 -26.57 22.97
C VAL A 110 6.53 -26.76 24.49
N SER A 111 7.36 -26.08 25.28
CA SER A 111 7.31 -26.08 26.75
C SER A 111 6.23 -25.16 27.35
N GLY A 112 5.39 -24.52 26.52
CA GLY A 112 4.30 -23.64 26.96
C GLY A 112 4.74 -22.22 27.33
N ARG A 113 6.00 -21.84 27.13
CA ARG A 113 6.48 -20.47 27.39
C ARG A 113 6.06 -19.54 26.26
N TYR A 114 5.47 -18.40 26.57
CA TYR A 114 5.16 -17.36 25.58
C TYR A 114 6.42 -16.57 25.19
N ILE A 115 6.64 -16.40 23.89
CA ILE A 115 7.65 -15.51 23.31
C ILE A 115 6.92 -14.34 22.64
N PRO A 116 7.12 -13.10 23.09
CA PRO A 116 6.47 -11.94 22.51
C PRO A 116 7.00 -11.64 21.10
N GLY A 117 6.11 -11.17 20.22
CA GLY A 117 6.47 -10.73 18.87
C GLY A 117 7.13 -9.35 18.86
N PHE A 118 7.90 -9.08 17.81
CA PHE A 118 8.60 -7.81 17.59
C PHE A 118 7.66 -6.65 17.24
N ARG A 119 6.47 -6.97 16.72
CA ARG A 119 5.46 -5.99 16.27
C ARG A 119 5.97 -5.03 15.20
N TYR A 120 6.81 -5.52 14.30
CA TYR A 120 7.54 -4.70 13.33
C TYR A 120 6.61 -4.03 12.31
N LEU A 121 5.49 -4.66 11.96
CA LEU A 121 4.46 -4.05 11.11
C LEU A 121 3.59 -3.07 11.90
N ARG A 122 3.14 -3.45 13.11
CA ARG A 122 2.30 -2.56 13.93
C ARG A 122 3.03 -1.27 14.30
N LYS A 123 4.27 -1.39 14.80
CA LYS A 123 5.13 -0.25 15.16
C LYS A 123 5.38 0.68 13.98
N ALA A 124 5.53 0.13 12.78
CA ALA A 124 5.73 0.91 11.57
C ALA A 124 4.58 1.89 11.28
N ILE A 125 3.37 1.62 11.77
CA ILE A 125 2.25 2.54 11.70
C ILE A 125 2.16 3.39 12.96
N THR A 126 2.09 2.77 14.14
CA THR A 126 1.80 3.48 15.40
C THR A 126 2.89 4.49 15.77
N GLU A 127 4.15 4.21 15.47
CA GLU A 127 5.27 5.11 15.77
C GLU A 127 5.45 6.21 14.69
N ASN A 128 4.74 6.09 13.56
CA ASN A 128 4.90 6.97 12.41
C ASN A 128 3.59 7.66 11.99
N GLU A 129 2.52 7.55 12.78
CA GLU A 129 1.16 8.03 12.46
C GLU A 129 1.17 9.49 11.96
N ARG A 130 1.68 10.41 12.79
CA ARG A 130 1.77 11.84 12.42
C ARG A 130 2.60 12.10 11.17
N ALA A 131 3.70 11.36 10.99
CA ALA A 131 4.58 11.53 9.83
C ALA A 131 3.91 11.04 8.55
N ILE A 132 3.17 9.93 8.64
CA ILE A 132 2.36 9.37 7.55
C ILE A 132 1.27 10.35 7.16
N GLU A 133 0.48 10.84 8.12
CA GLU A 133 -0.58 11.83 7.89
C GLU A 133 -0.05 13.09 7.23
N THR A 134 1.02 13.66 7.78
CA THR A 134 1.67 14.87 7.25
C THR A 134 2.12 14.65 5.80
N ALA A 135 2.73 13.50 5.50
CA ALA A 135 3.17 13.19 4.14
C ALA A 135 2.00 13.02 3.16
N ILE A 136 0.91 12.39 3.59
CA ILE A 136 -0.30 12.23 2.79
C ILE A 136 -0.91 13.61 2.49
N VAL A 137 -1.13 14.44 3.50
CA VAL A 137 -1.72 15.78 3.35
C VAL A 137 -0.84 16.66 2.47
N LYS A 138 0.46 16.72 2.75
CA LYS A 138 1.42 17.53 1.98
C LYS A 138 1.40 17.18 0.50
N VAL A 139 1.59 15.90 0.17
CA VAL A 139 1.59 15.44 -1.24
C VAL A 139 0.22 15.60 -1.87
N GLY A 140 -0.86 15.36 -1.12
CA GLY A 140 -2.23 15.59 -1.59
C GLY A 140 -2.45 17.04 -2.02
N VAL A 141 -2.12 18.00 -1.14
CA VAL A 141 -2.25 19.44 -1.41
C VAL A 141 -1.38 19.84 -2.61
N GLU A 142 -0.11 19.44 -2.63
CA GLU A 142 0.80 19.74 -3.74
C GLU A 142 0.25 19.26 -5.09
N GLU A 143 -0.30 18.05 -5.15
CA GLU A 143 -0.84 17.49 -6.38
C GLU A 143 -2.17 18.15 -6.80
N ILE A 144 -3.01 18.56 -5.84
CA ILE A 144 -4.21 19.37 -6.12
C ILE A 144 -3.81 20.73 -6.68
N THR A 145 -2.88 21.43 -6.04
CA THR A 145 -2.41 22.74 -6.50
C THR A 145 -1.81 22.66 -7.91
N LYS A 146 -1.02 21.62 -8.20
CA LYS A 146 -0.49 21.38 -9.56
C LYS A 146 -1.62 21.16 -10.57
N ALA A 147 -2.62 20.35 -10.23
CA ALA A 147 -3.74 20.08 -11.12
C ALA A 147 -4.62 21.32 -11.39
N LEU A 148 -4.69 22.26 -10.45
CA LEU A 148 -5.38 23.55 -10.62
C LEU A 148 -4.56 24.55 -11.44
N ARG A 149 -3.23 24.55 -11.31
CA ARG A 149 -2.31 25.46 -12.03
C ARG A 149 -1.95 25.03 -13.45
N ALA A 150 -2.11 23.74 -13.78
CA ALA A 150 -1.91 23.22 -15.13
C ALA A 150 -3.11 23.50 -16.07
N ARG A 151 -4.00 24.39 -15.65
CA ARG A 151 -5.13 24.93 -16.40
C ARG A 151 -4.85 26.39 -16.71
#